data_AF-A0A5N6SL03-F1
#
_entry.id   AF-A0A5N6SL03-F1
#
_cell.length_a   1.000
_cell.length_b   1.000
_cell.length_c   1.000
_cell.angle_alpha   90.00
_cell.angle_beta   90.00
_cell.angle_gamma   90.00
#
_symmetry.space_group_name_H-M   'P 1'
#
loop_
_entity.id
_entity.type
_entity.pdbx_description
1 polymer ?
#
loop_
_entity_poly.entity_id
_entity_poly.type
_entity_poly.pdbx_seq_one_letter_code
_entity_poly.pdbx_strand_id
1 'polypeptide(L)'
;MVVNNTILAMTFNHVVLPPKLPGEQETEAQVIEVQNDLLSRVLDAAGKLKEISDAKAVVVWESIEKTLRTLKEVRTEGWVNEASLLGALKDLQPGNAIIVHVALQNACILIRYPSDEDENIIFETFETSPTAESTLAAKGALEWDFPGSAVSLARSKFENPVFQKNLAGFLERASREALDEFCPKTHKAGVKVSETRDTVDPAIISQFLMTLVETNGSRTYPPILRKRVKDDVCWDNAERPWSGVQIGRMQYKFLMCALMAHLLEDSVHTVDHEQCNFLKTKVCRRLAKLEAKRENASAVIRDAYTWLFAVIGPECQKSIDTVTAVFEARWDYFKRSIRRKVDRLPQAAEDKDLHLSLRNSLPYLKAVLDWSRQSQGACKVVDPTTPDRNSNKGKTEQFSAITTRYTSLADVERTIESAAPDIPDEKGKCEALCMDLSRQIEDYMSAVGKAYGNDPEQISVCILSVFELWIQMDKCAMVAHPLLADYHP
;
A
#
# COMPACT_ATOMS: atom_id res chain seq x y z
N MET A 1 25.41 -8.72 -0.27
CA MET A 1 24.20 -8.23 -0.98
C MET A 1 22.92 -8.42 -0.17
N VAL A 2 22.68 -9.57 0.48
CA VAL A 2 21.44 -9.80 1.26
C VAL A 2 21.30 -8.89 2.49
N VAL A 3 22.39 -8.63 3.22
CA VAL A 3 22.37 -7.79 4.45
C VAL A 3 21.98 -6.33 4.17
N ASN A 4 22.57 -5.71 3.13
CA ASN A 4 22.20 -4.33 2.72
C ASN A 4 20.72 -4.21 2.33
N ASN A 5 20.14 -5.27 1.76
CA ASN A 5 18.74 -5.27 1.33
C ASN A 5 17.78 -5.29 2.53
N THR A 6 18.12 -6.00 3.60
CA THR A 6 17.32 -6.03 4.83
C THR A 6 17.34 -4.69 5.55
N ILE A 7 18.52 -4.07 5.68
CA ILE A 7 18.65 -2.75 6.31
C ILE A 7 17.92 -1.68 5.51
N LEU A 8 18.02 -1.71 4.18
CA LEU A 8 17.27 -0.80 3.33
C LEU A 8 15.75 -0.90 3.55
N ALA A 9 15.22 -2.12 3.67
CA ALA A 9 13.79 -2.34 3.95
C ALA A 9 13.39 -1.83 5.35
N MET A 10 14.26 -1.98 6.35
CA MET A 10 14.02 -1.44 7.69
C MET A 10 14.05 0.10 7.68
N THR A 11 15.10 0.72 7.12
CA THR A 11 15.17 2.18 6.90
C THR A 11 13.92 2.68 6.17
N PHE A 12 13.49 1.95 5.14
CA PHE A 12 12.28 2.28 4.40
C PHE A 12 11.07 2.39 5.32
N ASN A 13 10.85 1.43 6.23
CA ASN A 13 9.73 1.49 7.17
C ASN A 13 9.81 2.72 8.08
N HIS A 14 11.00 3.05 8.59
CA HIS A 14 11.22 4.20 9.48
C HIS A 14 11.03 5.57 8.80
N VAL A 15 11.26 5.68 7.48
CA VAL A 15 11.09 6.94 6.73
C VAL A 15 9.69 7.04 6.10
N VAL A 16 9.22 5.93 5.54
CA VAL A 16 8.03 5.90 4.69
C VAL A 16 6.78 5.70 5.52
N LEU A 17 6.87 4.95 6.62
CA LEU A 17 5.72 4.55 7.45
C LEU A 17 4.59 3.97 6.56
N PRO A 18 4.82 2.82 5.90
CA PRO A 18 3.82 2.19 5.06
C PRO A 18 2.59 1.74 5.89
N PRO A 19 1.43 1.53 5.25
CA PRO A 19 0.18 1.16 5.96
C PRO A 19 0.29 -0.09 6.84
N LYS A 20 1.22 -1.00 6.53
CA LYS A 20 1.55 -2.16 7.33
C LYS A 20 2.97 -2.01 7.88
N LEU A 21 3.07 -1.54 9.12
CA LEU A 21 4.33 -1.44 9.84
C LEU A 21 4.78 -2.82 10.38
N PRO A 22 6.09 -3.01 10.63
CA PRO A 22 6.59 -4.18 11.35
C PRO A 22 5.92 -4.31 12.73
N GLY A 23 5.59 -5.54 13.13
CA GLY A 23 4.99 -5.84 14.43
C GLY A 23 5.99 -6.20 15.52
N GLU A 24 7.28 -6.24 15.19
CA GLU A 24 8.37 -6.61 16.07
C GLU A 24 9.45 -5.52 16.05
N GLN A 25 10.07 -5.28 17.20
CA GLN A 25 11.19 -4.36 17.32
C GLN A 25 12.45 -4.97 16.71
N GLU A 26 13.24 -4.17 16.00
CA GLU A 26 14.54 -4.61 15.50
C GLU A 26 15.51 -4.95 16.64
N THR A 27 16.42 -5.89 16.38
CA THR A 27 17.52 -6.20 17.29
C THR A 27 18.44 -4.99 17.46
N GLU A 28 19.17 -4.89 18.58
CA GLU A 28 20.09 -3.76 18.85
C GLU A 28 21.09 -3.52 17.70
N ALA A 29 21.64 -4.59 17.12
CA ALA A 29 22.54 -4.50 15.97
C ALA A 29 21.86 -3.90 14.73
N GLN A 30 20.63 -4.32 14.43
CA GLN A 30 19.84 -3.78 13.32
C GLN A 30 19.47 -2.31 13.56
N VAL A 31 19.12 -1.93 14.78
CA VAL A 31 18.85 -0.52 15.14
C VAL A 31 20.07 0.36 14.87
N ILE A 32 21.28 -0.12 15.20
CA ILE A 32 22.53 0.60 14.92
C ILE A 32 22.72 0.78 13.41
N GLU A 33 22.56 -0.29 12.63
CA GLU A 33 22.71 -0.25 11.16
C GLU A 33 21.68 0.67 10.50
N VAL A 34 20.41 0.60 10.91
CA VAL A 34 19.34 1.49 10.40
C VAL A 34 19.63 2.95 10.75
N GLN A 35 20.04 3.25 11.98
CA GLN A 35 20.36 4.62 12.38
C GLN A 35 21.58 5.17 11.62
N ASN A 36 22.56 4.33 11.30
CA ASN A 36 23.71 4.71 10.48
C ASN A 36 23.31 4.99 9.02
N ASP A 37 22.45 4.15 8.43
CA ASP A 37 21.93 4.35 7.08
C ASP A 37 21.06 5.63 7.01
N LEU A 38 20.18 5.86 8.00
CA LEU A 38 19.40 7.09 8.13
C LEU A 38 20.31 8.33 8.23
N LEU A 39 21.33 8.29 9.08
CA LEU A 39 22.25 9.41 9.25
C LEU A 39 23.05 9.68 7.96
N SER A 40 23.48 8.64 7.26
CA SER A 40 24.15 8.78 5.95
C SER A 40 23.23 9.47 4.94
N ARG A 41 21.98 9.01 4.82
CA ARG A 41 20.99 9.59 3.90
C ARG A 41 20.66 11.05 4.22
N VAL A 42 20.58 11.40 5.51
CA VAL A 42 20.37 12.79 5.94
C VAL A 42 21.60 13.64 5.62
N LEU A 43 22.81 13.13 5.85
CA LEU A 43 24.06 13.83 5.49
C LEU A 43 24.15 14.06 3.97
N ASP A 44 23.83 13.05 3.15
CA ASP A 44 23.86 13.17 1.69
C ASP A 44 22.85 14.22 1.21
N ALA A 45 21.62 14.19 1.75
CA ALA A 45 20.60 15.17 1.42
C ALA A 45 20.99 16.58 1.91
N ALA A 46 21.60 16.71 3.09
CA ALA A 46 22.08 17.99 3.61
C ALA A 46 23.24 18.55 2.78
N GLY A 47 24.18 17.69 2.36
CA GLY A 47 25.28 18.04 1.47
C GLY A 47 24.79 18.58 0.13
N LYS A 48 23.76 17.96 -0.44
CA LYS A 48 23.10 18.51 -1.63
C LYS A 48 22.52 19.88 -1.41
N LEU A 49 21.75 20.08 -0.33
CA LEU A 49 21.19 21.40 -0.02
C LEU A 49 22.27 22.45 0.26
N LYS A 50 23.41 22.05 0.82
CA LYS A 50 24.57 22.92 1.01
C LYS A 50 25.15 23.38 -0.32
N GLU A 51 25.42 22.47 -1.25
CA GLU A 51 26.02 22.79 -2.56
C GLU A 51 25.25 23.85 -3.35
N ILE A 52 23.94 23.87 -3.15
CA ILE A 52 23.05 24.74 -3.91
C ILE A 52 22.82 26.06 -3.17
N SER A 53 22.94 26.08 -1.85
CA SER A 53 22.54 27.23 -1.02
C SER A 53 23.27 28.54 -1.34
N ASP A 54 22.62 29.66 -1.05
CA ASP A 54 23.27 30.99 -1.09
C ASP A 54 24.32 31.14 0.03
N ALA A 55 25.13 32.20 -0.04
CA ALA A 55 26.22 32.41 0.93
C ALA A 55 25.78 32.43 2.41
N LYS A 56 24.51 32.80 2.71
CA LYS A 56 24.00 32.82 4.09
C LYS A 56 23.51 31.43 4.52
N ALA A 57 22.81 30.73 3.64
CA ALA A 57 22.30 29.39 3.90
C ALA A 57 23.41 28.33 3.90
N VAL A 58 24.48 28.51 3.11
CA VAL A 58 25.66 27.62 3.11
C VAL A 58 26.26 27.50 4.51
N VAL A 59 26.46 28.61 5.22
CA VAL A 59 27.01 28.61 6.60
C VAL A 59 26.13 27.80 7.55
N VAL A 60 24.81 27.92 7.42
CA VAL A 60 23.86 27.14 8.23
C VAL A 60 23.96 25.66 7.90
N TRP A 61 24.01 25.29 6.63
CA TRP A 61 24.15 23.89 6.21
C TRP A 61 25.50 23.28 6.58
N GLU A 62 26.58 24.06 6.54
CA GLU A 62 27.89 23.65 7.05
C GLU A 62 27.86 23.33 8.54
N SER A 63 27.21 24.19 9.33
CA SER A 63 27.01 23.94 10.76
C SER A 63 26.14 22.69 11.01
N ILE A 64 25.06 22.49 10.24
CA ILE A 64 24.21 21.29 10.33
C ILE A 64 25.00 20.04 9.96
N GLU A 65 25.73 20.06 8.84
CA GLU A 65 26.56 18.94 8.38
C GLU A 65 27.60 18.58 9.43
N LYS A 66 28.31 19.59 9.98
CA LYS A 66 29.28 19.40 11.07
C LYS A 66 28.62 18.78 12.31
N THR A 67 27.47 19.31 12.73
CA THR A 67 26.70 18.79 13.89
C THR A 67 26.31 17.32 13.69
N LEU A 68 25.85 16.94 12.50
CA LEU A 68 25.48 15.57 12.16
C LEU A 68 26.70 14.63 12.08
N ARG A 69 27.86 15.11 11.61
CA ARG A 69 29.12 14.36 11.63
C ARG A 69 29.61 14.15 13.06
N THR A 70 29.57 15.18 13.90
CA THR A 70 29.91 15.07 15.32
C THR A 70 28.97 14.11 16.05
N LEU A 71 27.67 14.10 15.74
CA LEU A 71 26.74 13.08 16.27
C LEU A 71 27.19 11.65 15.92
N LYS A 72 27.66 11.44 14.69
CA LYS A 72 28.19 10.14 14.25
C LYS A 72 29.46 9.73 15.01
N GLU A 73 30.33 10.69 15.31
CA GLU A 73 31.61 10.45 16.02
C GLU A 73 31.43 10.25 17.53
N VAL A 74 30.49 10.99 18.12
CA VAL A 74 30.12 10.88 19.53
C VAL A 74 29.40 9.56 19.80
N ARG A 75 28.69 9.02 18.81
CA ARG A 75 27.97 7.75 18.94
C ARG A 75 28.80 6.59 18.41
N THR A 76 29.27 5.73 19.31
CA THR A 76 30.05 4.52 18.96
C THR A 76 29.31 3.29 19.47
N GLU A 77 29.10 2.29 18.59
CA GLU A 77 28.45 1.01 18.93
C GLU A 77 27.04 1.14 19.54
N GLY A 78 26.35 2.25 19.29
CA GLY A 78 24.99 2.49 19.80
C GLY A 78 24.93 3.42 21.02
N TRP A 79 26.06 3.69 21.67
CA TRP A 79 26.16 4.46 22.92
C TRP A 79 26.93 5.76 22.72
N VAL A 80 26.91 6.63 23.73
CA VAL A 80 27.72 7.85 23.77
C VAL A 80 29.16 7.47 24.15
N ASN A 81 30.14 7.83 23.34
CA ASN A 81 31.56 7.63 23.65
C ASN A 81 32.09 8.83 24.46
N GLU A 82 32.57 8.59 25.69
CA GLU A 82 33.07 9.63 26.59
C GLU A 82 34.21 10.45 25.95
N ALA A 83 35.19 9.81 25.32
CA ALA A 83 36.35 10.49 24.76
C ALA A 83 35.98 11.36 23.55
N SER A 84 35.16 10.83 22.64
CA SER A 84 34.63 11.59 21.50
C SER A 84 33.77 12.77 21.95
N LEU A 85 32.88 12.55 22.92
CA LEU A 85 32.04 13.62 23.47
C LEU A 85 32.89 14.69 24.16
N LEU A 86 33.87 14.30 24.97
CA LEU A 86 34.77 15.24 25.61
C LEU A 86 35.58 16.06 24.59
N GLY A 87 36.03 15.44 23.51
CA GLY A 87 36.65 16.15 22.37
C GLY A 87 35.68 17.15 21.74
N ALA A 88 34.46 16.71 21.40
CA ALA A 88 33.44 17.56 20.82
C ALA A 88 33.07 18.77 21.72
N LEU A 89 32.95 18.57 23.04
CA LEU A 89 32.68 19.63 24.01
C LEU A 89 33.80 20.68 24.06
N LYS A 90 35.07 20.26 23.93
CA LYS A 90 36.23 21.17 23.89
C LYS A 90 36.30 21.95 22.58
N ASP A 91 35.94 21.30 21.48
CA ASP A 91 36.05 21.86 20.13
C ASP A 91 34.80 22.65 19.71
N LEU A 92 33.80 22.80 20.59
CA LEU A 92 32.57 23.53 20.33
C LEU A 92 32.85 25.01 20.05
N GLN A 93 32.60 25.44 18.80
CA GLN A 93 32.79 26.83 18.35
C GLN A 93 31.45 27.58 18.23
N PRO A 94 31.46 28.92 18.28
CA PRO A 94 30.27 29.74 18.01
C PRO A 94 29.61 29.36 16.68
N GLY A 95 28.28 29.31 16.67
CA GLY A 95 27.45 28.93 15.53
C GLY A 95 27.29 27.41 15.33
N ASN A 96 27.93 26.58 16.14
CA ASN A 96 27.82 25.11 16.06
C ASN A 96 26.99 24.52 17.22
N ALA A 97 26.63 23.25 17.06
CA ALA A 97 25.93 22.49 18.08
C ALA A 97 26.46 21.06 18.17
N ILE A 98 26.13 20.40 19.28
CA ILE A 98 26.36 18.97 19.51
C ILE A 98 25.01 18.35 19.85
N ILE A 99 24.69 17.22 19.20
CA ILE A 99 23.52 16.41 19.52
C ILE A 99 24.01 15.20 20.29
N VAL A 100 23.44 14.97 21.48
CA VAL A 100 23.67 13.77 22.28
C VAL A 100 22.35 13.03 22.43
N HIS A 101 22.24 11.89 21.78
CA HIS A 101 21.07 11.02 21.88
C HIS A 101 21.32 9.96 22.97
N VAL A 102 20.51 10.00 24.03
CA VAL A 102 20.58 9.08 25.17
C VAL A 102 19.38 8.14 25.09
N ALA A 103 19.47 7.16 24.18
CA ALA A 103 18.34 6.31 23.77
C ALA A 103 17.67 5.58 24.95
N LEU A 104 18.46 5.00 25.85
CA LEU A 104 17.94 4.26 27.02
C LEU A 104 17.18 5.14 28.02
N GLN A 105 17.37 6.46 27.97
CA GLN A 105 16.68 7.42 28.83
C GLN A 105 15.62 8.22 28.06
N ASN A 106 15.24 7.78 26.86
CA ASN A 106 14.22 8.43 26.03
C ASN A 106 14.48 9.95 25.85
N ALA A 107 15.74 10.37 25.79
CA ALA A 107 16.09 11.79 25.84
C ALA A 107 17.14 12.16 24.80
N CYS A 108 17.03 13.39 24.31
CA CYS A 108 18.03 14.02 23.47
C CYS A 108 18.46 15.34 24.10
N ILE A 109 19.74 15.67 23.94
CA ILE A 109 20.34 16.92 24.38
C ILE A 109 20.95 17.61 23.16
N LEU A 110 20.58 18.87 22.97
CA LEU A 110 21.16 19.75 21.97
C LEU A 110 21.95 20.84 22.70
N ILE A 111 23.27 20.77 22.61
CA ILE A 111 24.19 21.73 23.21
C ILE A 111 24.59 22.71 22.11
N ARG A 112 24.10 23.95 22.19
CA ARG A 112 24.34 24.98 21.17
C ARG A 112 25.25 26.06 21.71
N TYR A 113 26.16 26.51 20.86
CA TYR A 113 26.89 27.76 21.08
C TYR A 113 26.39 28.79 20.06
N PRO A 114 25.41 29.65 20.42
CA PRO A 114 24.93 30.71 19.54
C PRO A 114 26.09 31.63 19.10
N SER A 115 25.98 32.21 17.91
CA SER A 115 26.94 33.21 17.42
C SER A 115 26.72 34.62 17.99
N ASP A 116 25.76 34.78 18.89
CA ASP A 116 25.33 36.06 19.45
C ASP A 116 26.25 36.49 20.63
N GLU A 117 26.18 37.77 21.01
CA GLU A 117 27.15 38.42 21.94
C GLU A 117 27.19 37.84 23.37
N ASP A 118 26.20 37.05 23.79
CA ASP A 118 26.05 36.62 25.19
C ASP A 118 27.04 35.53 25.65
N GLU A 119 27.96 35.04 24.79
CA GLU A 119 28.97 33.99 25.09
C GLU A 119 28.44 32.80 25.92
N ASN A 120 27.15 32.49 25.85
CA ASN A 120 26.53 31.48 26.69
C ASN A 120 26.25 30.22 25.88
N ILE A 121 26.48 29.07 26.50
CA ILE A 121 26.17 27.75 25.94
C ILE A 121 24.74 27.40 26.34
N ILE A 122 23.90 27.07 25.37
CA ILE A 122 22.50 26.71 25.59
C ILE A 122 22.38 25.18 25.54
N PHE A 123 21.93 24.61 26.64
CA PHE A 123 21.52 23.22 26.75
C PHE A 123 20.02 23.14 26.52
N GLU A 124 19.60 22.41 25.50
CA GLU A 124 18.20 22.11 25.23
C GLU A 124 17.98 20.61 25.35
N THR A 125 16.91 20.20 26.01
CA THR A 125 16.56 18.78 26.10
C THR A 125 15.11 18.53 25.78
N PHE A 126 14.86 17.37 25.20
CA PHE A 126 13.54 16.91 24.84
C PHE A 126 13.49 15.38 24.82
N GLU A 127 12.28 14.86 25.04
CA GLU A 127 11.97 13.45 24.96
C GLU A 127 11.97 12.98 23.50
N THR A 128 12.43 11.76 23.21
CA THR A 128 12.56 11.24 21.83
C THR A 128 11.38 10.40 21.36
N SER A 129 10.65 9.77 22.27
CA SER A 129 9.44 8.99 22.01
C SER A 129 8.36 9.31 23.05
N PRO A 130 7.11 9.60 22.64
CA PRO A 130 6.04 9.90 23.59
C PRO A 130 5.54 8.62 24.27
N THR A 131 4.91 8.75 25.44
CA THR A 131 4.27 7.60 26.11
C THR A 131 3.12 7.04 25.29
N ALA A 132 2.87 5.73 25.41
CA ALA A 132 1.77 5.07 24.72
C ALA A 132 0.41 5.69 25.09
N GLU A 133 0.24 6.11 26.35
CA GLU A 133 -0.94 6.84 26.81
C GLU A 133 -1.12 8.17 26.07
N SER A 134 -0.06 8.97 25.95
CA SER A 134 -0.10 10.26 25.25
C SER A 134 -0.44 10.09 23.77
N THR A 135 0.13 9.06 23.13
CA THR A 135 -0.19 8.69 21.75
C THR A 135 -1.65 8.27 21.59
N LEU A 136 -2.16 7.42 22.48
CA LEU A 136 -3.55 6.92 22.44
C LEU A 136 -4.59 7.99 22.79
N ALA A 137 -4.25 8.94 23.68
CA ALA A 137 -5.13 10.02 24.08
C ALA A 137 -5.25 11.12 23.01
N ALA A 138 -4.27 11.23 22.11
CA ALA A 138 -4.26 12.23 21.06
C ALA A 138 -5.42 11.99 20.06
N LYS A 139 -6.29 13.00 19.89
CA LYS A 139 -7.31 13.01 18.83
C LYS A 139 -6.65 13.36 17.50
N GLY A 140 -5.96 12.40 16.88
CA GLY A 140 -5.23 12.56 15.62
C GLY A 140 -3.72 12.59 15.83
N ALA A 141 -3.05 13.67 15.39
CA ALA A 141 -1.60 13.81 15.58
C ALA A 141 -1.30 14.45 16.95
N LEU A 142 -0.33 13.91 17.68
CA LEU A 142 0.18 14.48 18.92
C LEU A 142 0.87 15.83 18.63
N GLU A 143 0.41 16.90 19.29
CA GLU A 143 1.12 18.18 19.28
C GLU A 143 2.22 18.13 20.33
N TRP A 144 3.46 18.34 19.90
CA TRP A 144 4.64 18.14 20.72
C TRP A 144 5.62 19.28 20.54
N ASP A 145 6.02 19.87 21.67
CA ASP A 145 6.89 21.04 21.73
C ASP A 145 8.34 20.66 22.01
N PHE A 146 9.24 21.31 21.26
CA PHE A 146 10.68 21.13 21.38
C PHE A 146 11.38 22.50 21.53
N PRO A 147 12.34 22.66 22.46
CA PRO A 147 12.71 21.70 23.50
C PRO A 147 11.69 21.67 24.65
N GLY A 148 11.72 20.62 25.47
CA GLY A 148 10.93 20.52 26.70
C GLY A 148 11.51 21.32 27.87
N SER A 149 12.84 21.45 27.92
CA SER A 149 13.54 22.32 28.88
C SER A 149 14.81 22.90 28.25
N ALA A 150 15.21 24.09 28.70
CA ALA A 150 16.42 24.75 28.23
C ALA A 150 17.12 25.55 29.34
N VAL A 151 18.44 25.47 29.36
CA VAL A 151 19.31 26.15 30.34
C VAL A 151 20.46 26.83 29.62
N SER A 152 20.74 28.07 30.00
CA SER A 152 21.89 28.86 29.57
C SER A 152 23.02 28.72 30.60
N LEU A 153 24.22 28.42 30.13
CA LEU A 153 25.42 28.26 30.96
C LEU A 153 26.53 29.17 30.46
N ALA A 154 27.13 29.95 31.36
CA ALA A 154 28.27 30.81 31.01
C ALA A 154 29.43 29.98 30.44
N ARG A 155 30.04 30.47 29.35
CA ARG A 155 31.19 29.80 28.71
C ARG A 155 32.32 29.46 29.69
N SER A 156 32.65 30.37 30.61
CA SER A 156 33.70 30.12 31.62
C SER A 156 33.40 28.94 32.54
N LYS A 157 32.12 28.64 32.79
CA LYS A 157 31.67 27.46 33.55
C LYS A 157 31.67 26.21 32.68
N PHE A 158 31.24 26.34 31.42
CA PHE A 158 31.23 25.24 30.46
C PHE A 158 32.64 24.76 30.10
N GLU A 159 33.60 25.67 29.90
CA GLU A 159 35.00 25.36 29.57
C GLU A 159 35.79 24.77 30.75
N ASN A 160 35.19 24.68 31.94
CA ASN A 160 35.82 24.03 33.07
C ASN A 160 36.10 22.54 32.74
N PRO A 161 37.37 22.10 32.68
CA PRO A 161 37.70 20.74 32.28
C PRO A 161 37.08 19.66 33.17
N VAL A 162 36.89 19.96 34.46
CA VAL A 162 36.25 19.04 35.41
C VAL A 162 34.77 18.89 35.10
N PHE A 163 34.08 19.99 34.76
CA PHE A 163 32.69 19.95 34.36
C PHE A 163 32.49 19.14 33.08
N GLN A 164 33.25 19.44 32.02
CA GLN A 164 33.13 18.72 30.74
C GLN A 164 33.41 17.22 30.89
N LYS A 165 34.43 16.86 31.66
CA LYS A 165 34.76 15.45 31.94
C LYS A 165 33.63 14.74 32.69
N ASN A 166 33.09 15.36 33.74
CA ASN A 166 31.99 14.79 34.49
C ASN A 166 30.71 14.68 33.66
N LEU A 167 30.42 15.68 32.82
CA LEU A 167 29.28 15.66 31.90
C LEU A 167 29.42 14.54 30.87
N ALA A 168 30.60 14.40 30.25
CA ALA A 168 30.86 13.35 29.27
C ALA A 168 30.74 11.95 29.89
N GLY A 169 31.35 11.73 31.06
CA GLY A 169 31.26 10.46 31.78
C GLY A 169 29.85 10.14 32.28
N PHE A 170 29.08 11.15 32.71
CA PHE A 170 27.67 10.97 33.07
C PHE A 170 26.84 10.53 31.87
N LEU A 171 27.00 11.19 30.71
CA LEU A 171 26.22 10.88 29.51
C LEU A 171 26.60 9.54 28.87
N GLU A 172 27.87 9.13 28.95
CA GLU A 172 28.31 7.78 28.57
C GLU A 172 27.57 6.73 29.40
N ARG A 173 27.61 6.86 30.74
CA ARG A 173 26.94 5.92 31.65
C ARG A 173 25.43 5.91 31.47
N ALA A 174 24.81 7.09 31.40
CA ALA A 174 23.37 7.21 31.17
C ALA A 174 22.93 6.60 29.83
N SER A 175 23.80 6.59 28.81
CA SER A 175 23.52 5.97 27.52
C SER A 175 23.62 4.44 27.52
N ARG A 176 24.29 3.84 28.53
CA ARG A 176 24.55 2.39 28.64
C ARG A 176 23.73 1.70 29.72
N GLU A 177 23.44 2.40 30.81
CA GLU A 177 22.78 1.84 31.99
C GLU A 177 21.26 2.08 31.89
N ALA A 178 20.47 1.00 31.87
CA ALA A 178 19.02 1.11 32.05
C ALA A 178 18.69 1.27 33.54
N LEU A 179 17.84 2.25 33.88
CA LEU A 179 17.47 2.57 35.26
C LEU A 179 16.03 2.13 35.53
N ASP A 180 15.85 1.04 36.27
CA ASP A 180 14.53 0.44 36.56
C ASP A 180 13.55 1.41 37.25
N GLU A 181 14.06 2.40 37.97
CA GLU A 181 13.25 3.42 38.64
C GLU A 181 12.50 4.32 37.64
N PHE A 182 13.07 4.56 36.46
CA PHE A 182 12.49 5.38 35.39
C PHE A 182 11.74 4.54 34.35
N CYS A 183 11.72 3.21 34.49
CA CYS A 183 10.91 2.33 33.66
C CYS A 183 9.44 2.36 34.11
N PRO A 184 8.47 2.42 33.18
CA PRO A 184 7.06 2.26 33.50
C PRO A 184 6.81 0.96 34.26
N LYS A 185 5.88 0.96 35.23
CA LYS A 185 5.61 -0.21 36.08
C LYS A 185 4.19 -0.70 35.87
N THR A 186 4.03 -1.97 35.55
CA THR A 186 2.72 -2.65 35.47
C THR A 186 2.51 -3.62 36.60
N HIS A 187 1.25 -3.85 36.95
CA HIS A 187 0.88 -4.95 37.84
C HIS A 187 0.56 -6.19 37.02
N LYS A 188 1.37 -7.24 37.15
CA LYS A 188 1.10 -8.57 36.60
C LYS A 188 0.97 -9.56 37.74
N ALA A 189 -0.18 -10.26 37.80
CA ALA A 189 -0.49 -11.23 38.86
C ALA A 189 -0.26 -10.69 40.29
N GLY A 190 -0.54 -9.41 40.53
CA GLY A 190 -0.39 -8.76 41.84
C GLY A 190 1.01 -8.21 42.17
N VAL A 191 2.02 -8.45 41.32
CA VAL A 191 3.39 -7.94 41.51
C VAL A 191 3.67 -6.77 40.56
N LYS A 192 4.35 -5.72 41.03
CA LYS A 192 4.85 -4.63 40.18
C LYS A 192 6.05 -5.14 39.38
N VAL A 193 5.93 -5.15 38.06
CA VAL A 193 6.96 -5.56 37.10
C VAL A 193 7.13 -4.44 36.09
N SER A 194 8.37 -4.17 35.69
CA SER A 194 8.68 -3.14 34.71
C SER A 194 8.05 -3.47 33.36
N GLU A 195 7.32 -2.52 32.82
CA GLU A 195 6.67 -2.59 31.53
C GLU A 195 7.64 -2.15 30.45
N THR A 196 8.23 -3.14 29.79
CA THR A 196 9.20 -2.93 28.71
C THR A 196 8.57 -2.47 27.40
N ARG A 197 7.24 -2.24 27.36
CA ARG A 197 6.48 -1.87 26.16
C ARG A 197 6.13 -0.38 26.08
N ASP A 198 6.28 0.35 27.18
CA ASP A 198 6.02 1.78 27.23
C ASP A 198 7.36 2.54 27.37
N THR A 199 7.35 3.85 27.15
CA THR A 199 8.58 4.65 27.06
C THR A 199 9.18 4.96 28.43
N VAL A 200 10.51 5.02 28.50
CA VAL A 200 11.25 5.37 29.72
C VAL A 200 11.00 6.84 30.06
N ASP A 201 10.83 7.17 31.35
CA ASP A 201 10.72 8.55 31.82
C ASP A 201 12.07 9.28 31.62
N PRO A 202 12.11 10.39 30.85
CA PRO A 202 13.35 11.11 30.56
C PRO A 202 13.92 11.90 31.75
N ALA A 203 13.32 11.83 32.94
CA ALA A 203 13.65 12.63 34.13
C ALA A 203 15.14 12.61 34.52
N ILE A 204 15.89 11.53 34.28
CA ILE A 204 17.35 11.53 34.56
C ILE A 204 18.10 12.61 33.75
N ILE A 205 17.64 12.89 32.53
CA ILE A 205 18.16 13.97 31.70
C ILE A 205 17.35 15.25 31.92
N SER A 206 16.03 15.18 31.71
CA SER A 206 15.15 16.36 31.65
C SER A 206 14.97 17.07 32.98
N GLN A 207 15.10 16.34 34.10
CA GLN A 207 14.98 16.90 35.46
C GLN A 207 16.34 16.92 36.16
N PHE A 208 16.99 15.77 36.38
CA PHE A 208 18.21 15.71 37.19
C PHE A 208 19.38 16.47 36.54
N LEU A 209 19.78 16.10 35.31
CA LEU A 209 20.88 16.79 34.63
C LEU A 209 20.56 18.27 34.41
N MET A 210 19.37 18.60 33.89
CA MET A 210 19.00 19.99 33.64
C MET A 210 18.99 20.84 34.92
N THR A 211 18.53 20.30 36.05
CA THR A 211 18.57 21.01 37.34
C THR A 211 20.02 21.27 37.77
N LEU A 212 20.92 20.30 37.60
CA LEU A 212 22.34 20.49 37.91
C LEU A 212 22.99 21.57 37.03
N VAL A 213 22.68 21.60 35.73
CA VAL A 213 23.17 22.66 34.85
C VAL A 213 22.54 24.00 35.22
N GLU A 214 21.24 24.03 35.54
CA GLU A 214 20.51 25.25 35.94
C GLU A 214 21.09 25.87 37.21
N THR A 215 21.49 25.08 38.21
CA THR A 215 22.13 25.61 39.43
C THR A 215 23.44 26.37 39.16
N ASN A 216 24.10 26.09 38.03
CA ASN A 216 25.34 26.75 37.62
C ASN A 216 25.13 27.79 36.51
N GLY A 217 23.90 27.96 36.05
CA GLY A 217 23.52 28.81 34.93
C GLY A 217 22.20 29.51 35.20
N SER A 218 21.36 29.61 34.17
CA SER A 218 20.01 30.17 34.30
C SER A 218 19.06 29.51 33.30
N ARG A 219 17.80 29.36 33.69
CA ARG A 219 16.77 28.87 32.77
C ARG A 219 16.57 29.84 31.61
N THR A 220 16.44 29.31 30.40
CA THR A 220 16.17 30.09 29.19
C THR A 220 14.98 29.50 28.42
N TYR A 221 14.41 30.32 27.54
CA TYR A 221 13.20 29.98 26.78
C TYR A 221 13.46 30.23 25.29
N PRO A 222 14.13 29.30 24.59
CA PRO A 222 14.36 29.42 23.16
C PRO A 222 13.04 29.33 22.39
N PRO A 223 13.01 29.75 21.11
CA PRO A 223 11.84 29.60 20.27
C PRO A 223 11.38 28.14 20.21
N ILE A 224 10.13 27.90 20.62
CA ILE A 224 9.55 26.55 20.64
C ILE A 224 9.23 26.09 19.21
N LEU A 225 9.73 24.91 18.86
CA LEU A 225 9.32 24.16 17.68
C LEU A 225 8.16 23.24 18.04
N ARG A 226 6.93 23.65 17.68
CA ARG A 226 5.73 22.80 17.85
C ARG A 226 5.53 21.89 16.66
N LYS A 227 5.81 20.59 16.82
CA LYS A 227 5.65 19.57 15.78
C LYS A 227 4.36 18.78 16.00
N ARG A 228 3.78 18.30 14.90
CA ARG A 228 2.73 17.27 14.92
C ARG A 228 3.36 15.93 14.61
N VAL A 229 3.37 15.05 15.60
CA VAL A 229 3.93 13.70 15.49
C VAL A 229 2.77 12.71 15.37
N LYS A 230 2.82 11.88 14.32
CA LYS A 230 1.93 10.74 14.18
C LYS A 230 2.74 9.52 14.62
N ASP A 231 2.47 9.07 15.83
CA ASP A 231 2.81 7.74 16.32
C ASP A 231 1.52 6.91 16.19
N ASP A 232 1.61 5.69 15.66
CA ASP A 232 0.51 5.14 14.84
C ASP A 232 -0.70 4.64 15.66
N VAL A 233 -1.77 5.46 15.69
CA VAL A 233 -3.18 5.03 15.78
C VAL A 233 -3.99 5.89 14.80
N CYS A 234 -4.55 5.25 13.77
CA CYS A 234 -5.15 5.93 12.61
C CYS A 234 -6.54 6.57 12.88
N TRP A 235 -6.63 7.90 12.82
CA TRP A 235 -7.81 8.65 12.32
C TRP A 235 -7.47 10.10 11.91
N ASP A 236 -8.15 10.63 10.89
CA ASP A 236 -7.82 11.88 10.15
C ASP A 236 -8.87 13.00 10.39
N ASN A 237 -8.48 14.09 11.08
CA ASN A 237 -8.87 15.49 10.80
C ASN A 237 -8.37 16.45 11.89
N ALA A 238 -7.41 17.34 11.60
CA ALA A 238 -7.07 18.43 12.53
C ALA A 238 -6.48 19.68 11.84
N GLU A 239 -7.02 20.86 12.18
CA GLU A 239 -7.02 22.11 11.37
C GLU A 239 -5.81 23.06 11.51
N ARG A 240 -4.81 22.86 12.37
CA ARG A 240 -3.78 23.90 12.65
C ARG A 240 -2.34 23.50 12.24
N PRO A 241 -1.70 24.17 11.27
CA PRO A 241 -0.37 23.78 10.81
C PRO A 241 0.77 24.10 11.81
N TRP A 242 1.85 23.29 11.74
CA TRP A 242 3.18 23.48 12.37
C TRP A 242 3.65 24.96 12.38
N SER A 243 4.03 25.49 13.54
CA SER A 243 4.54 26.85 13.78
C SER A 243 6.06 26.86 13.92
N GLY A 244 6.78 27.48 12.99
CA GLY A 244 8.24 27.64 12.98
C GLY A 244 8.67 28.61 11.88
N VAL A 245 9.92 29.07 11.90
CA VAL A 245 10.46 30.05 10.93
C VAL A 245 10.25 29.55 9.48
N GLN A 246 9.56 30.34 8.66
CA GLN A 246 9.01 29.90 7.36
C GLN A 246 10.08 29.36 6.39
N ILE A 247 11.29 29.94 6.39
CA ILE A 247 12.40 29.55 5.51
C ILE A 247 13.00 28.21 5.92
N GLY A 248 13.36 28.03 7.20
CA GLY A 248 13.89 26.76 7.69
C GLY A 248 12.90 25.61 7.50
N ARG A 249 11.59 25.88 7.67
CA ARG A 249 10.52 24.91 7.38
C ARG A 249 10.45 24.53 5.90
N MET A 250 10.65 25.48 5.00
CA MET A 250 10.70 25.22 3.55
C MET A 250 11.88 24.32 3.22
N GLN A 251 13.08 24.72 3.64
CA GLN A 251 14.33 23.99 3.44
C GLN A 251 14.26 22.56 3.98
N TYR A 252 13.77 22.36 5.21
CA TYR A 252 13.56 21.03 5.78
C TYR A 252 12.64 20.14 4.93
N LYS A 253 11.56 20.69 4.36
CA LYS A 253 10.66 19.87 3.52
C LYS A 253 11.30 19.46 2.21
N PHE A 254 12.13 20.31 1.64
CA PHE A 254 12.91 19.99 0.44
C PHE A 254 14.00 18.95 0.74
N LEU A 255 14.70 19.08 1.88
CA LEU A 255 15.61 18.04 2.41
C LEU A 255 14.89 16.68 2.50
N MET A 256 13.69 16.65 3.06
CA MET A 256 12.90 15.41 3.14
C MET A 256 12.45 14.88 1.77
N CYS A 257 12.22 15.74 0.77
CA CYS A 257 11.88 15.30 -0.59
C CYS A 257 13.10 14.66 -1.26
N ALA A 258 14.28 15.29 -1.17
CA ALA A 258 15.53 14.75 -1.69
C ALA A 258 15.87 13.39 -1.05
N LEU A 259 15.78 13.30 0.29
CA LEU A 259 15.99 12.05 1.02
C LEU A 259 15.03 10.95 0.57
N MET A 260 13.73 11.24 0.46
CA MET A 260 12.73 10.27 0.03
C MET A 260 12.88 9.87 -1.45
N ALA A 261 13.32 10.78 -2.31
CA ALA A 261 13.57 10.48 -3.73
C ALA A 261 14.73 9.49 -3.91
N HIS A 262 15.84 9.69 -3.20
CA HIS A 262 16.94 8.72 -3.22
C HIS A 262 16.55 7.38 -2.61
N LEU A 263 15.84 7.40 -1.47
CA LEU A 263 15.34 6.17 -0.87
C LEU A 263 14.42 5.40 -1.82
N LEU A 264 13.61 6.10 -2.62
CA LEU A 264 12.73 5.50 -3.62
C LEU A 264 13.53 4.78 -4.71
N GLU A 265 14.60 5.42 -5.21
CA GLU A 265 15.47 4.84 -6.24
C GLU A 265 16.22 3.61 -5.72
N ASP A 266 16.77 3.67 -4.51
CA ASP A 266 17.45 2.53 -3.88
C ASP A 266 16.50 1.34 -3.64
N SER A 267 15.23 1.64 -3.30
CA SER A 267 14.27 0.62 -2.84
C SER A 267 13.58 -0.14 -3.97
N VAL A 268 13.58 0.36 -5.21
CA VAL A 268 12.73 -0.16 -6.30
C VAL A 268 12.93 -1.65 -6.64
N HIS A 269 14.13 -2.16 -6.40
CA HIS A 269 14.49 -3.56 -6.66
C HIS A 269 14.46 -4.46 -5.42
N THR A 270 14.34 -3.88 -4.24
CA THR A 270 14.50 -4.57 -2.95
C THR A 270 13.20 -4.65 -2.17
N VAL A 271 12.42 -3.57 -2.18
CA VAL A 271 11.17 -3.42 -1.46
C VAL A 271 10.00 -3.79 -2.39
N ASP A 272 8.89 -4.23 -1.81
CA ASP A 272 7.68 -4.58 -2.55
C ASP A 272 7.16 -3.40 -3.39
N HIS A 273 6.63 -3.70 -4.58
CA HIS A 273 6.20 -2.67 -5.53
C HIS A 273 5.06 -1.80 -5.00
N GLU A 274 4.13 -2.36 -4.22
CA GLU A 274 3.04 -1.59 -3.62
C GLU A 274 3.60 -0.54 -2.66
N GLN A 275 4.58 -0.93 -1.85
CA GLN A 275 5.29 -0.04 -0.93
C GLN A 275 6.10 1.02 -1.67
N CYS A 276 6.85 0.64 -2.71
CA CYS A 276 7.56 1.63 -3.55
C CYS A 276 6.59 2.60 -4.24
N ASN A 277 5.42 2.13 -4.71
CA ASN A 277 4.39 2.99 -5.27
C ASN A 277 3.80 3.95 -4.22
N PHE A 278 3.64 3.48 -2.98
CA PHE A 278 3.23 4.32 -1.86
C PHE A 278 4.25 5.44 -1.59
N LEU A 279 5.55 5.12 -1.56
CA LEU A 279 6.60 6.15 -1.43
C LEU A 279 6.60 7.12 -2.61
N LYS A 280 6.49 6.62 -3.85
CA LYS A 280 6.36 7.46 -5.06
C LYS A 280 5.22 8.46 -4.92
N THR A 281 4.02 7.99 -4.58
CA THR A 281 2.85 8.84 -4.33
C THR A 281 3.09 9.83 -3.18
N LYS A 282 3.79 9.43 -2.12
CA LYS A 282 4.16 10.30 -0.99
C LYS A 282 5.07 11.44 -1.44
N VAL A 283 6.07 11.16 -2.29
CA VAL A 283 6.96 12.17 -2.88
C VAL A 283 6.17 13.12 -3.78
N CYS A 284 5.40 12.59 -4.75
CA CYS A 284 4.58 13.42 -5.66
C CYS A 284 3.63 14.34 -4.88
N ARG A 285 2.94 13.80 -3.86
CA ARG A 285 2.02 14.58 -3.00
C ARG A 285 2.76 15.66 -2.20
N ARG A 286 3.99 15.41 -1.75
CA ARG A 286 4.81 16.40 -1.04
C ARG A 286 5.24 17.53 -1.98
N LEU A 287 5.67 17.21 -3.20
CA LEU A 287 5.99 18.20 -4.22
C LEU A 287 4.78 19.07 -4.57
N ALA A 288 3.62 18.46 -4.82
CA ALA A 288 2.38 19.19 -5.09
C ALA A 288 1.98 20.11 -3.91
N LYS A 289 2.14 19.65 -2.66
CA LYS A 289 1.90 20.49 -1.47
C LYS A 289 2.90 21.64 -1.32
N LEU A 290 4.14 21.47 -1.77
CA LEU A 290 5.15 22.54 -1.80
C LEU A 290 4.83 23.55 -2.89
N GLU A 291 4.35 23.07 -4.04
CA GLU A 291 3.95 23.91 -5.18
C GLU A 291 2.76 24.80 -4.80
N ALA A 292 1.72 24.23 -4.22
CA ALA A 292 0.58 25.00 -3.71
C ALA A 292 0.99 26.04 -2.63
N LYS A 293 2.05 25.75 -1.85
CA LYS A 293 2.60 26.72 -0.88
C LYS A 293 3.39 27.82 -1.55
N ARG A 294 4.11 27.51 -2.63
CA ARG A 294 4.83 28.50 -3.46
C ARG A 294 3.85 29.51 -4.06
N GLU A 295 2.73 29.03 -4.61
CA GLU A 295 1.70 29.89 -5.23
C GLU A 295 1.08 30.87 -4.23
N ASN A 296 0.89 30.42 -2.99
CA ASN A 296 0.31 31.22 -1.90
C ASN A 296 1.34 32.02 -1.08
N ALA A 297 2.63 31.98 -1.44
CA ALA A 297 3.69 32.66 -0.69
C ALA A 297 3.87 34.13 -1.12
N SER A 298 4.48 34.92 -0.23
CA SER A 298 4.96 36.27 -0.58
C SER A 298 6.05 36.21 -1.66
N ALA A 299 6.29 37.32 -2.37
CA ALA A 299 7.23 37.37 -3.49
C ALA A 299 8.63 36.82 -3.14
N VAL A 300 9.21 37.28 -2.02
CA VAL A 300 10.55 36.86 -1.57
C VAL A 300 10.61 35.35 -1.26
N ILE A 301 9.59 34.80 -0.61
CA ILE A 301 9.54 33.38 -0.25
C ILE A 301 9.28 32.54 -1.51
N ARG A 302 8.47 33.05 -2.44
CA ARG A 302 8.17 32.40 -3.71
C ARG A 302 9.43 32.23 -4.55
N ASP A 303 10.32 33.23 -4.61
CA ASP A 303 11.59 33.11 -5.34
C ASP A 303 12.48 32.02 -4.75
N ALA A 304 12.54 31.92 -3.41
CA ALA A 304 13.27 30.85 -2.73
C ALA A 304 12.68 29.45 -3.02
N TYR A 305 11.36 29.32 -3.09
CA TYR A 305 10.70 28.08 -3.54
C TYR A 305 11.04 27.76 -4.99
N THR A 306 10.93 28.73 -5.90
CA THR A 306 11.22 28.56 -7.34
C THR A 306 12.64 28.05 -7.53
N TRP A 307 13.59 28.64 -6.81
CA TRP A 307 14.98 28.23 -6.86
C TRP A 307 15.20 26.80 -6.31
N LEU A 308 14.63 26.45 -5.15
CA LEU A 308 14.72 25.08 -4.61
C LEU A 308 14.05 24.05 -5.53
N PHE A 309 12.94 24.40 -6.17
CA PHE A 309 12.27 23.55 -7.16
C PHE A 309 13.11 23.35 -8.42
N ALA A 310 13.81 24.39 -8.90
CA ALA A 310 14.67 24.28 -10.07
C ALA A 310 15.81 23.28 -9.86
N VAL A 311 16.23 23.08 -8.61
CA VAL A 311 17.34 22.18 -8.27
C VAL A 311 16.85 20.80 -7.83
N ILE A 312 15.97 20.73 -6.82
CA ILE A 312 15.54 19.47 -6.20
C ILE A 312 14.38 18.82 -6.99
N GLY A 313 13.60 19.63 -7.70
CA GLY A 313 12.49 19.16 -8.53
C GLY A 313 12.94 18.16 -9.60
N PRO A 314 13.95 18.49 -10.44
CA PRO A 314 14.48 17.54 -11.42
C PRO A 314 15.01 16.24 -10.83
N GLU A 315 15.66 16.29 -9.66
CA GLU A 315 16.15 15.08 -8.99
C GLU A 315 14.99 14.18 -8.56
N CYS A 316 13.98 14.77 -7.90
CA CYS A 316 12.80 14.01 -7.50
C CYS A 316 12.07 13.44 -8.72
N GLN A 317 11.95 14.23 -9.79
CA GLN A 317 11.31 13.80 -11.03
C GLN A 317 12.08 12.64 -11.68
N LYS A 318 13.41 12.72 -11.74
CA LYS A 318 14.27 11.63 -12.23
C LYS A 318 14.02 10.34 -11.46
N SER A 319 14.02 10.36 -10.13
CA SER A 319 13.77 9.16 -9.33
C SER A 319 12.34 8.63 -9.52
N ILE A 320 11.34 9.51 -9.66
CA ILE A 320 9.95 9.14 -9.99
C ILE A 320 9.86 8.46 -11.36
N ASP A 321 10.53 9.01 -12.38
CA ASP A 321 10.52 8.50 -13.75
C ASP A 321 11.23 7.15 -13.84
N THR A 322 12.40 7.01 -13.20
CA THR A 322 13.13 5.74 -13.10
C THR A 322 12.25 4.65 -12.51
N VAL A 323 11.60 4.90 -11.37
CA VAL A 323 10.72 3.90 -10.74
C VAL A 323 9.49 3.62 -11.58
N THR A 324 8.92 4.64 -12.24
CA THR A 324 7.76 4.46 -13.13
C THR A 324 8.13 3.58 -14.32
N ALA A 325 9.29 3.78 -14.94
CA ALA A 325 9.77 2.92 -16.02
C ALA A 325 9.99 1.46 -15.57
N VAL A 326 10.53 1.25 -14.35
CA VAL A 326 10.65 -0.11 -13.78
C VAL A 326 9.27 -0.74 -13.58
N PHE A 327 8.28 0.01 -13.10
CA PHE A 327 6.92 -0.50 -12.90
C PHE A 327 6.25 -0.85 -14.23
N GLU A 328 6.35 0.02 -15.24
CA GLU A 328 5.80 -0.22 -16.56
C GLU A 328 6.43 -1.46 -17.20
N ALA A 329 7.76 -1.61 -17.13
CA ALA A 329 8.45 -2.79 -17.65
C ALA A 329 8.00 -4.09 -16.96
N ARG A 330 7.84 -4.07 -15.63
CA ARG A 330 7.35 -5.23 -14.87
C ARG A 330 5.88 -5.54 -15.15
N TRP A 331 5.05 -4.51 -15.31
CA TRP A 331 3.64 -4.65 -15.68
C TRP A 331 3.48 -5.21 -17.09
N ASP A 332 4.28 -4.74 -18.04
CA ASP A 332 4.31 -5.27 -19.40
C ASP A 332 4.76 -6.73 -19.46
N TYR A 333 5.78 -7.08 -18.67
CA TYR A 333 6.20 -8.47 -18.52
C TYR A 333 5.05 -9.33 -17.96
N PHE A 334 4.38 -8.88 -16.90
CA PHE A 334 3.24 -9.58 -16.31
C PHE A 334 2.10 -9.75 -17.31
N LYS A 335 1.70 -8.69 -18.02
CA LYS A 335 0.68 -8.76 -19.08
C LYS A 335 1.03 -9.79 -20.16
N ARG A 336 2.31 -9.87 -20.55
CA ARG A 336 2.79 -10.85 -21.53
C ARG A 336 2.74 -12.28 -20.98
N SER A 337 3.07 -12.49 -19.71
CA SER A 337 3.09 -13.83 -19.11
C SER A 337 1.69 -14.41 -18.91
N ILE A 338 0.71 -13.57 -18.59
CA ILE A 338 -0.69 -14.01 -18.39
C ILE A 338 -1.53 -13.99 -19.67
N ARG A 339 -0.99 -13.51 -20.80
CA ARG A 339 -1.74 -13.44 -22.05
C ARG A 339 -2.05 -14.86 -22.52
N ARG A 340 -3.32 -15.24 -22.45
CA ARG A 340 -3.83 -16.51 -23.01
C ARG A 340 -3.43 -16.58 -24.47
N LYS A 341 -2.66 -17.60 -24.82
CA LYS A 341 -2.40 -17.94 -26.22
C LYS A 341 -3.64 -18.66 -26.74
N VAL A 342 -4.45 -17.92 -27.50
CA VAL A 342 -5.53 -18.52 -28.29
C VAL A 342 -4.92 -18.78 -29.66
N ASP A 343 -4.55 -20.03 -29.90
CA ASP A 343 -4.08 -20.44 -31.22
C ASP A 343 -5.23 -20.29 -32.22
N ARG A 344 -4.90 -19.91 -33.46
CA ARG A 344 -5.91 -19.85 -34.51
C ARG A 344 -6.46 -21.26 -34.71
N LEU A 345 -7.79 -21.38 -34.78
CA LEU A 345 -8.42 -22.62 -35.19
C LEU A 345 -7.83 -23.03 -36.55
N PRO A 346 -7.22 -24.20 -36.68
CA PRO A 346 -6.64 -24.62 -37.95
C PRO A 346 -7.75 -24.68 -39.02
N GLN A 347 -7.45 -24.18 -40.21
CA GLN A 347 -8.42 -24.14 -41.33
C GLN A 347 -8.70 -25.54 -41.91
N ALA A 348 -7.85 -26.51 -41.59
CA ALA A 348 -8.00 -27.91 -41.99
C ALA A 348 -7.79 -28.80 -40.75
N ALA A 349 -8.58 -29.87 -40.65
CA ALA A 349 -8.42 -30.87 -39.61
C ALA A 349 -7.13 -31.67 -39.86
N GLU A 350 -6.33 -31.89 -38.82
CA GLU A 350 -5.25 -32.87 -38.87
C GLU A 350 -5.82 -34.29 -38.73
N ASP A 351 -5.06 -35.32 -39.14
CA ASP A 351 -5.51 -36.71 -39.10
C ASP A 351 -5.98 -37.13 -37.69
N LYS A 352 -5.27 -36.66 -36.66
CA LYS A 352 -5.64 -36.87 -35.25
C LYS A 352 -6.99 -36.25 -34.87
N ASP A 353 -7.39 -35.17 -35.52
CA ASP A 353 -8.64 -34.44 -35.26
C ASP A 353 -9.85 -35.15 -35.91
N LEU A 354 -9.59 -36.02 -36.90
CA LEU A 354 -10.59 -36.91 -37.49
C LEU A 354 -10.92 -38.11 -36.60
N HIS A 355 -10.16 -38.32 -35.51
CA HIS A 355 -10.31 -39.43 -34.60
C HIS A 355 -10.89 -38.99 -33.25
N LEU A 356 -12.18 -39.28 -33.02
CA LEU A 356 -12.80 -39.01 -31.73
C LEU A 356 -12.46 -40.14 -30.72
N SER A 357 -11.64 -39.85 -29.73
CA SER A 357 -11.35 -40.81 -28.65
C SER A 357 -12.55 -40.88 -27.69
N LEU A 358 -13.47 -41.79 -27.99
CA LEU A 358 -14.74 -42.03 -27.30
C LEU A 358 -14.56 -42.75 -25.94
N ARG A 359 -13.63 -42.26 -25.09
CA ARG A 359 -13.14 -42.97 -23.89
C ARG A 359 -14.24 -43.31 -22.88
N ASN A 360 -15.28 -42.48 -22.80
CA ASN A 360 -16.38 -42.61 -21.84
C ASN A 360 -17.70 -43.03 -22.48
N SER A 361 -17.75 -43.29 -23.79
CA SER A 361 -19.00 -43.66 -24.45
C SER A 361 -19.27 -45.17 -24.41
N LEU A 362 -18.34 -46.00 -23.94
CA LEU A 362 -18.50 -47.45 -23.90
C LEU A 362 -19.78 -47.89 -23.15
N PRO A 363 -20.15 -47.33 -21.97
CA PRO A 363 -21.41 -47.67 -21.31
C PRO A 363 -22.64 -47.25 -22.14
N TYR A 364 -22.60 -46.07 -22.76
CA TYR A 364 -23.67 -45.57 -23.62
C TYR A 364 -23.85 -46.42 -24.88
N LEU A 365 -22.76 -46.74 -25.59
CA LEU A 365 -22.79 -47.59 -26.79
C LEU A 365 -23.26 -49.01 -26.46
N LYS A 366 -22.86 -49.56 -25.30
CA LYS A 366 -23.41 -50.83 -24.81
C LYS A 366 -24.92 -50.72 -24.56
N ALA A 367 -25.37 -49.67 -23.88
CA ALA A 367 -26.80 -49.45 -23.65
C ALA A 367 -27.60 -49.33 -24.95
N VAL A 368 -27.11 -48.61 -25.96
CA VAL A 368 -27.75 -48.50 -27.28
C VAL A 368 -27.78 -49.85 -28.00
N LEU A 369 -26.67 -50.60 -27.98
CA LEU A 369 -26.62 -51.95 -28.57
C LEU A 369 -27.57 -52.93 -27.84
N ASP A 370 -27.66 -52.83 -26.52
CA ASP A 370 -28.56 -53.65 -25.70
C ASP A 370 -30.04 -53.24 -25.89
N TRP A 371 -30.32 -51.96 -26.18
CA TRP A 371 -31.67 -51.47 -26.49
C TRP A 371 -32.26 -52.17 -27.73
N SER A 372 -31.43 -52.40 -28.76
CA SER A 372 -31.85 -53.16 -29.95
C SER A 372 -32.25 -54.61 -29.62
N ARG A 373 -31.60 -55.22 -28.62
CA ARG A 373 -31.92 -56.58 -28.14
C ARG A 373 -33.17 -56.61 -27.25
N GLN A 374 -33.43 -55.55 -26.50
CA GLN A 374 -34.67 -55.41 -25.71
C GLN A 374 -35.90 -55.11 -26.58
N SER A 375 -35.74 -54.39 -27.70
CA SER A 375 -36.80 -54.12 -28.68
C SER A 375 -37.24 -55.37 -29.46
N GLN A 376 -36.32 -56.31 -29.73
CA GLN A 376 -36.69 -57.60 -30.34
C GLN A 376 -37.55 -58.49 -29.43
N GLY A 377 -37.70 -58.12 -28.16
CA GLY A 377 -38.57 -58.77 -27.18
C GLY A 377 -40.05 -58.39 -27.27
N ALA A 378 -40.58 -57.86 -28.37
CA ALA A 378 -42.02 -57.90 -28.71
C ALA A 378 -42.30 -57.29 -30.10
N CYS A 379 -41.67 -57.78 -31.16
CA CYS A 379 -42.33 -57.65 -32.46
C CYS A 379 -43.50 -58.64 -32.48
N LYS A 380 -44.62 -58.26 -31.84
CA LYS A 380 -45.89 -58.91 -32.14
C LYS A 380 -46.14 -58.58 -33.60
N VAL A 381 -45.97 -59.56 -34.48
CA VAL A 381 -46.53 -59.52 -35.81
C VAL A 381 -48.02 -59.23 -35.62
N VAL A 382 -48.42 -57.98 -35.87
CA VAL A 382 -49.83 -57.62 -35.91
C VAL A 382 -50.33 -58.16 -37.24
N ASP A 383 -51.06 -59.26 -37.20
CA ASP A 383 -51.83 -59.74 -38.34
C ASP A 383 -52.94 -58.71 -38.63
N PRO A 384 -52.98 -58.07 -39.82
CA PRO A 384 -53.98 -57.06 -40.17
C PRO A 384 -55.42 -57.60 -40.18
N THR A 385 -55.60 -58.92 -40.08
CA THR A 385 -56.91 -59.58 -40.23
C THR A 385 -57.58 -60.00 -38.93
N THR A 386 -57.00 -59.71 -37.76
CA THR A 386 -57.64 -59.98 -36.45
C THR A 386 -57.93 -58.69 -35.69
N PRO A 387 -59.20 -58.20 -35.66
CA PRO A 387 -59.56 -57.10 -34.79
C PRO A 387 -59.60 -57.61 -33.35
N ASP A 388 -58.63 -57.20 -32.53
CA ASP A 388 -58.65 -57.43 -31.09
C ASP A 388 -59.90 -56.76 -30.49
N ARG A 389 -60.89 -57.59 -30.14
CA ARG A 389 -62.23 -57.18 -29.69
C ARG A 389 -62.24 -56.60 -28.27
N ASN A 390 -61.08 -56.23 -27.73
CA ASN A 390 -60.85 -55.59 -26.43
C ASN A 390 -60.06 -54.26 -26.58
N SER A 391 -60.39 -53.46 -27.59
CA SER A 391 -60.04 -52.04 -27.61
C SER A 391 -60.90 -51.29 -26.59
N ASN A 392 -60.41 -51.21 -25.34
CA ASN A 392 -60.94 -50.27 -24.36
C ASN A 392 -60.81 -48.86 -24.94
N LYS A 393 -61.89 -48.05 -24.93
CA LYS A 393 -61.92 -46.64 -25.36
C LYS A 393 -60.72 -45.81 -24.88
N GLY A 394 -60.16 -46.13 -23.72
CA GLY A 394 -58.96 -45.48 -23.17
C GLY A 394 -57.67 -45.65 -23.97
N LYS A 395 -57.51 -46.65 -24.84
CA LYS A 395 -56.32 -46.78 -25.71
C LYS A 395 -56.39 -45.81 -26.88
N THR A 396 -57.55 -45.65 -27.52
CA THR A 396 -57.76 -44.70 -28.63
C THR A 396 -57.59 -43.25 -28.16
N GLU A 397 -58.07 -42.93 -26.95
CA GLU A 397 -57.88 -41.62 -26.34
C GLU A 397 -56.40 -41.34 -26.03
N GLN A 398 -55.65 -42.32 -25.52
CA GLN A 398 -54.20 -42.19 -25.31
C GLN A 398 -53.42 -41.97 -26.60
N PHE A 399 -53.73 -42.71 -27.67
CA PHE A 399 -53.10 -42.49 -28.98
C PHE A 399 -53.42 -41.10 -29.53
N SER A 400 -54.68 -40.66 -29.42
CA SER A 400 -55.06 -39.31 -29.85
C SER A 400 -54.32 -38.22 -29.07
N ALA A 401 -54.17 -38.37 -27.75
CA ALA A 401 -53.45 -37.43 -26.91
C ALA A 401 -51.95 -37.36 -27.23
N ILE A 402 -51.33 -38.51 -27.56
CA ILE A 402 -49.94 -38.57 -28.03
C ILE A 402 -49.82 -37.86 -29.37
N THR A 403 -50.64 -38.22 -30.36
CA THR A 403 -50.58 -37.61 -31.70
C THR A 403 -50.77 -36.10 -31.62
N THR A 404 -51.78 -35.61 -30.88
CA THR A 404 -52.02 -34.17 -30.70
C THR A 404 -50.83 -33.44 -30.09
N ARG A 405 -50.15 -34.06 -29.10
CA ARG A 405 -48.98 -33.47 -28.44
C ARG A 405 -47.78 -33.34 -29.40
N TYR A 406 -47.45 -34.39 -30.14
CA TYR A 406 -46.31 -34.33 -31.06
C TYR A 406 -46.60 -33.45 -32.28
N THR A 407 -47.84 -33.43 -32.78
CA THR A 407 -48.22 -32.49 -33.85
C THR A 407 -48.13 -31.05 -33.38
N SER A 408 -48.56 -30.73 -32.14
CA SER A 408 -48.47 -29.35 -31.66
C SER A 408 -47.02 -28.90 -31.49
N LEU A 409 -46.12 -29.78 -31.03
CA LEU A 409 -44.70 -29.44 -30.89
C LEU A 409 -44.03 -29.23 -32.25
N ALA A 410 -44.31 -30.11 -33.22
CA ALA A 410 -43.80 -29.97 -34.58
C ALA A 410 -44.32 -28.70 -35.29
N ASP A 411 -45.54 -28.28 -34.99
CA ASP A 411 -46.09 -27.03 -35.50
C ASP A 411 -45.42 -25.80 -34.87
N VAL A 412 -45.09 -25.86 -33.57
CA VAL A 412 -44.30 -24.82 -32.89
C VAL A 412 -42.89 -24.72 -33.50
N GLU A 413 -42.21 -25.85 -33.71
CA GLU A 413 -40.87 -25.90 -34.33
C GLU A 413 -40.89 -25.35 -35.75
N ARG A 414 -41.87 -25.75 -36.57
CA ARG A 414 -42.05 -25.20 -37.92
C ARG A 414 -42.33 -23.70 -37.90
N THR A 415 -43.05 -23.22 -36.88
CA THR A 415 -43.30 -21.78 -36.70
C THR A 415 -41.99 -21.04 -36.40
N ILE A 416 -41.15 -21.57 -35.51
CA ILE A 416 -39.84 -21.00 -35.16
C ILE A 416 -38.93 -20.97 -36.40
N GLU A 417 -38.84 -22.08 -37.15
CA GLU A 417 -38.02 -22.19 -38.36
C GLU A 417 -38.48 -21.21 -39.47
N SER A 418 -39.80 -21.02 -39.61
CA SER A 418 -40.38 -20.11 -40.60
C SER A 418 -40.37 -18.63 -40.19
N ALA A 419 -40.07 -18.32 -38.93
CA ALA A 419 -40.06 -16.96 -38.43
C ALA A 419 -38.82 -16.22 -38.95
N ALA A 420 -39.02 -15.35 -39.94
CA ALA A 420 -37.97 -14.44 -40.38
C ALA A 420 -37.59 -13.49 -39.23
N PRO A 421 -36.28 -13.27 -38.96
CA PRO A 421 -35.86 -12.37 -37.89
C PRO A 421 -36.16 -10.92 -38.27
N ASP A 422 -37.31 -10.41 -37.84
CA ASP A 422 -37.67 -8.99 -37.91
C ASP A 422 -37.27 -8.33 -36.57
N ILE A 423 -36.12 -7.67 -36.57
CA ILE A 423 -35.55 -7.05 -35.36
C ILE A 423 -35.91 -5.57 -35.40
N PRO A 424 -36.69 -5.06 -34.44
CA PRO A 424 -37.03 -3.64 -34.38
C PRO A 424 -35.80 -2.76 -34.17
N ASP A 425 -35.79 -1.54 -34.73
CA ASP A 425 -34.73 -0.55 -34.46
C ASP A 425 -34.97 0.23 -33.14
N GLU A 426 -36.16 0.11 -32.54
CA GLU A 426 -36.54 0.85 -31.33
C GLU A 426 -36.27 0.05 -30.05
N LYS A 427 -35.50 0.63 -29.13
CA LYS A 427 -35.14 0.04 -27.84
C LYS A 427 -36.33 -0.56 -27.07
N GLY A 428 -37.43 0.18 -26.93
CA GLY A 428 -38.60 -0.29 -26.15
C GLY A 428 -39.31 -1.48 -26.78
N LYS A 429 -39.27 -1.60 -28.12
CA LYS A 429 -39.82 -2.77 -28.83
C LYS A 429 -38.89 -3.98 -28.72
N CYS A 430 -37.58 -3.77 -28.73
CA CYS A 430 -36.59 -4.83 -28.50
C CYS A 430 -36.63 -5.40 -27.08
N GLU A 431 -36.80 -4.55 -26.05
CA GLU A 431 -36.95 -5.01 -24.66
C GLU A 431 -38.20 -5.87 -24.49
N ALA A 432 -39.33 -5.47 -25.09
CA ALA A 432 -40.56 -6.26 -25.09
C ALA A 432 -40.37 -7.60 -25.82
N LEU A 433 -39.76 -7.58 -27.00
CA LEU A 433 -39.51 -8.78 -27.80
C LEU A 433 -38.55 -9.75 -27.10
N CYS A 434 -37.52 -9.27 -26.40
CA CYS A 434 -36.65 -10.12 -25.57
C CYS A 434 -37.43 -10.85 -24.48
N MET A 435 -38.36 -10.18 -23.80
CA MET A 435 -39.20 -10.80 -22.77
C MET A 435 -40.14 -11.85 -23.36
N ASP A 436 -40.70 -11.59 -24.54
CA ASP A 436 -41.59 -12.53 -25.22
C ASP A 436 -40.84 -13.76 -25.76
N LEU A 437 -39.64 -13.57 -26.34
CA LEU A 437 -38.76 -14.67 -26.75
C LEU A 437 -38.30 -15.52 -25.56
N SER A 438 -37.97 -14.90 -24.42
CA SER A 438 -37.62 -15.62 -23.20
C SER A 438 -38.77 -16.52 -22.73
N ARG A 439 -40.02 -15.99 -22.72
CA ARG A 439 -41.21 -16.79 -22.40
C ARG A 439 -41.43 -17.91 -23.40
N GLN A 440 -41.24 -17.65 -24.69
CA GLN A 440 -41.38 -18.65 -25.74
C GLN A 440 -40.38 -19.80 -25.58
N ILE A 441 -39.13 -19.51 -25.20
CA ILE A 441 -38.12 -20.52 -24.90
C ILE A 441 -38.56 -21.36 -23.68
N GLU A 442 -38.99 -20.72 -22.60
CA GLU A 442 -39.43 -21.41 -21.38
C GLU A 442 -40.66 -22.29 -21.62
N ASP A 443 -41.67 -21.76 -22.32
CA ASP A 443 -42.90 -22.47 -22.66
C ASP A 443 -42.63 -23.65 -23.59
N TYR A 444 -41.78 -23.47 -24.60
CA TYR A 444 -41.38 -24.54 -25.51
C TYR A 444 -40.61 -25.65 -24.78
N MET A 445 -39.61 -25.30 -23.98
CA MET A 445 -38.85 -26.26 -23.18
C MET A 445 -39.73 -27.04 -22.20
N SER A 446 -40.71 -26.37 -21.59
CA SER A 446 -41.72 -26.99 -20.72
C SER A 446 -42.65 -27.95 -21.48
N ALA A 447 -43.13 -27.54 -22.66
CA ALA A 447 -44.01 -28.34 -23.52
C ALA A 447 -43.31 -29.61 -24.04
N VAL A 448 -42.04 -29.50 -24.43
CA VAL A 448 -41.19 -30.63 -24.82
C VAL A 448 -41.04 -31.60 -23.64
N GLY A 449 -40.58 -31.11 -22.48
CA GLY A 449 -40.45 -31.91 -21.26
C GLY A 449 -39.75 -33.26 -21.48
N LYS A 450 -40.48 -34.37 -21.34
CA LYS A 450 -39.98 -35.73 -21.58
C LYS A 450 -40.38 -36.33 -22.94
N ALA A 451 -41.05 -35.57 -23.81
CA ALA A 451 -41.57 -36.08 -25.09
C ALA A 451 -40.45 -36.59 -26.01
N TYR A 452 -39.30 -35.92 -26.05
CA TYR A 452 -38.21 -36.27 -26.96
C TYR A 452 -37.13 -37.16 -26.33
N GLY A 453 -37.25 -37.53 -25.05
CA GLY A 453 -36.16 -38.17 -24.29
C GLY A 453 -35.60 -39.49 -24.86
N ASN A 454 -36.33 -40.15 -25.77
CA ASN A 454 -35.92 -41.40 -26.41
C ASN A 454 -35.63 -41.25 -27.92
N ASP A 455 -35.76 -40.04 -28.48
CA ASP A 455 -35.56 -39.76 -29.89
C ASP A 455 -34.47 -38.68 -30.06
N PRO A 456 -33.23 -39.07 -30.43
CA PRO A 456 -32.13 -38.14 -30.56
C PRO A 456 -32.33 -37.11 -31.68
N GLU A 457 -33.11 -37.43 -32.73
CA GLU A 457 -33.39 -36.49 -33.82
C GLU A 457 -34.30 -35.36 -33.34
N GLN A 458 -35.36 -35.71 -32.59
CA GLN A 458 -36.29 -34.72 -32.04
C GLN A 458 -35.62 -33.86 -30.96
N ILE A 459 -34.70 -34.42 -30.16
CA ILE A 459 -33.87 -33.62 -29.24
C ILE A 459 -32.98 -32.64 -30.01
N SER A 460 -32.38 -33.08 -31.13
CA SER A 460 -31.56 -32.20 -31.95
C SER A 460 -32.37 -31.03 -32.51
N VAL A 461 -33.57 -31.29 -33.03
CA VAL A 461 -34.48 -30.23 -33.51
C VAL A 461 -34.83 -29.27 -32.39
N CYS A 462 -35.18 -29.78 -31.21
CA CYS A 462 -35.48 -28.95 -30.05
C CYS A 462 -34.34 -28.03 -29.64
N ILE A 463 -33.11 -28.54 -29.60
CA ILE A 463 -31.92 -27.73 -29.28
C ILE A 463 -31.71 -26.63 -30.33
N LEU A 464 -31.85 -26.96 -31.61
CA LEU A 464 -31.71 -25.99 -32.71
C LEU A 464 -32.77 -24.88 -32.64
N SER A 465 -34.04 -25.24 -32.42
CA SER A 465 -35.11 -24.26 -32.27
C SER A 465 -34.90 -23.32 -31.08
N VAL A 466 -34.35 -23.82 -29.95
CA VAL A 466 -33.98 -22.96 -28.81
C VAL A 466 -32.84 -22.01 -29.16
N PHE A 467 -31.82 -22.48 -29.89
CA PHE A 467 -30.72 -21.62 -30.33
C PHE A 467 -31.18 -20.54 -31.31
N GLU A 468 -32.12 -20.85 -32.20
CA GLU A 468 -32.69 -19.85 -33.12
C GLU A 468 -33.41 -18.73 -32.37
N LEU A 469 -34.25 -19.07 -31.40
CA LEU A 469 -34.91 -18.09 -30.52
C LEU A 469 -33.90 -17.27 -29.71
N TRP A 470 -32.83 -17.91 -29.22
CA TRP A 470 -31.79 -17.23 -28.46
C TRP A 470 -30.98 -16.26 -29.33
N ILE A 471 -30.66 -16.61 -30.57
CA ILE A 471 -29.99 -15.70 -31.52
C ILE A 471 -30.85 -14.46 -31.77
N GLN A 472 -32.17 -14.62 -31.93
CA GLN A 472 -33.08 -13.49 -32.09
C GLN A 472 -33.10 -12.59 -30.85
N MET A 473 -33.13 -13.21 -29.66
CA MET A 473 -33.10 -12.51 -28.38
C MET A 473 -31.79 -11.74 -28.17
N ASP A 474 -30.64 -12.34 -28.51
CA ASP A 474 -29.32 -11.72 -28.40
C ASP A 474 -29.18 -10.49 -29.31
N LYS A 475 -29.65 -10.60 -30.56
CA LYS A 475 -29.69 -9.46 -31.49
C LYS A 475 -30.56 -8.32 -30.97
N CYS A 476 -31.73 -8.61 -30.39
CA CYS A 476 -32.59 -7.60 -29.78
C CYS A 476 -31.94 -6.97 -28.54
N ALA A 477 -31.24 -7.76 -27.73
CA ALA A 477 -30.52 -7.28 -26.55
C ALA A 477 -29.38 -6.31 -26.91
N MET A 478 -28.65 -6.57 -28.01
CA MET A 478 -27.63 -5.64 -28.52
C MET A 478 -28.23 -4.28 -28.96
N VAL A 479 -29.45 -4.27 -29.52
CA VAL A 479 -30.14 -3.02 -29.88
C VAL A 479 -30.61 -2.27 -28.63
N ALA A 480 -31.17 -2.98 -27.65
CA ALA A 480 -31.64 -2.37 -26.40
C ALA A 480 -30.49 -1.85 -25.51
N HIS A 481 -29.35 -2.56 -25.52
CA HIS A 481 -28.16 -2.28 -24.73
C HIS A 481 -26.89 -2.35 -25.59
N PRO A 482 -26.55 -1.28 -26.33
CA PRO A 482 -25.40 -1.26 -27.24
C PRO A 482 -24.05 -1.59 -26.59
N LEU A 483 -23.91 -1.34 -25.28
CA LEU A 483 -22.71 -1.70 -24.51
C LEU A 483 -22.42 -3.21 -24.54
N LEU A 484 -23.42 -4.07 -24.76
CA LEU A 484 -23.20 -5.52 -24.87
C LEU A 484 -22.33 -5.89 -26.08
N ALA A 485 -22.35 -5.09 -27.15
CA ALA A 485 -21.51 -5.32 -28.33
C ALA A 485 -20.01 -5.06 -28.07
N ASP A 486 -19.67 -4.31 -27.02
CA ASP A 486 -18.28 -4.01 -26.64
C ASP A 486 -17.63 -5.14 -25.82
N TYR A 487 -18.42 -6.11 -25.36
CA TYR A 487 -17.93 -7.29 -24.65
C TYR A 487 -17.65 -8.41 -25.64
N HIS A 488 -16.45 -9.00 -25.55
CA HIS A 488 -16.10 -10.18 -26.31
C HIS A 488 -16.80 -11.41 -25.68
N PRO A 489 -17.48 -12.28 -26.46
CA PRO A 489 -18.09 -13.51 -25.94
C PRO A 489 -17.06 -14.46 -25.32
#